data_AF-A0A8J6P3Y3-F1
#
_entry.id   AF-A0A8J6P3Y3-F1
#
_cell.length_a   1.000
_cell.length_b   1.000
_cell.length_c   1.000
_cell.angle_alpha   90.00
_cell.angle_beta   90.00
_cell.angle_gamma   90.00
#
_symmetry.space_group_name_H-M   'P 1'
#
loop_
_entity.id
_entity.type
_entity.pdbx_description
1 polymer ?
#
loop_
_entity_poly.entity_id
_entity_poly.type
_entity_poly.pdbx_seq_one_letter_code
_entity_poly.pdbx_strand_id
1 'polypeptide(L)'
;MIYFKKLFSLGHKGLRKLVYLVRDRFDLIEVKILLTGLILSFLACLHLLYLLFTNPGLYRVLSSTAIVHIMGGRALGIAACLSADISLFYTISYNFFLEVVIVLITYGTMVLIMRNIIQPKLFRSAVRQAELAAQDQKTNIKKYGTIGLFLFVMLPFFMTGPVIGSIIGYLLNYKAINNFLIVFSGTLSSI
;
A
#
# COMPACT_ATOMS: atom_id res chain seq x y z
N MET A 1 -22.88 -21.19 2.30
CA MET A 1 -21.99 -21.74 3.36
C MET A 1 -20.59 -22.16 2.87
N ILE A 2 -20.41 -22.57 1.60
CA ILE A 2 -19.11 -23.03 1.04
C ILE A 2 -18.06 -21.89 0.93
N TYR A 3 -18.48 -20.70 0.48
CA TYR A 3 -17.59 -19.54 0.34
C TYR A 3 -17.02 -19.04 1.68
N PHE A 4 -17.80 -19.11 2.75
CA PHE A 4 -17.37 -18.67 4.09
C PHE A 4 -16.25 -19.56 4.65
N LYS A 5 -16.35 -20.88 4.50
CA LYS A 5 -15.28 -21.82 4.87
C LYS A 5 -14.00 -21.61 4.06
N LYS A 6 -14.13 -21.26 2.77
CA LYS A 6 -12.99 -21.00 1.88
C LYS A 6 -12.27 -19.68 2.26
N LEU A 7 -13.03 -18.64 2.59
CA LEU A 7 -12.50 -17.36 3.06
C LEU A 7 -11.78 -17.51 4.41
N PHE A 8 -12.39 -18.24 5.35
CA PHE A 8 -11.79 -18.51 6.66
C PHE A 8 -10.48 -19.34 6.54
N SER A 9 -10.47 -20.33 5.65
CA SER A 9 -9.29 -21.13 5.32
C SER A 9 -8.14 -20.29 4.74
N LEU A 10 -8.46 -19.35 3.85
CA LEU A 10 -7.48 -18.40 3.28
C LEU A 10 -6.93 -17.45 4.35
N GLY A 11 -7.79 -16.89 5.20
CA GLY A 11 -7.39 -16.02 6.32
C GLY A 11 -6.47 -16.74 7.30
N HIS A 12 -6.80 -17.97 7.68
CA HIS A 12 -5.99 -18.75 8.61
C HIS A 12 -4.61 -19.17 8.03
N LYS A 13 -4.55 -19.46 6.72
CA LYS A 13 -3.26 -19.68 6.03
C LYS A 13 -2.42 -18.40 5.95
N GLY A 14 -3.05 -17.25 5.70
CA GLY A 14 -2.40 -15.95 5.72
C GLY A 14 -1.83 -15.62 7.10
N LEU A 15 -2.63 -15.82 8.15
CA LEU A 15 -2.22 -15.60 9.54
C LEU A 15 -1.04 -16.49 9.94
N ARG A 16 -1.06 -17.78 9.58
CA ARG A 16 0.07 -18.68 9.84
C ARG A 16 1.35 -18.22 9.13
N LYS A 17 1.26 -17.73 7.89
CA LYS A 17 2.42 -17.17 7.18
C LYS A 17 2.92 -15.88 7.81
N LEU A 18 2.02 -15.01 8.27
CA LEU A 18 2.38 -13.80 9.00
C LEU A 18 3.11 -14.13 10.31
N VAL A 19 2.59 -15.08 11.09
CA VAL A 19 3.23 -15.54 12.33
C VAL A 19 4.61 -16.13 12.04
N TYR A 20 4.76 -16.92 10.98
CA TYR A 20 6.06 -17.43 10.54
C TYR A 20 7.02 -16.29 10.17
N LEU A 21 6.57 -15.29 9.40
CA LEU A 21 7.40 -14.14 9.01
C LEU A 21 7.85 -13.32 10.23
N VAL A 22 6.95 -13.09 11.18
CA VAL A 22 7.24 -12.37 12.43
C VAL A 22 8.22 -13.14 13.29
N ARG A 23 8.09 -14.46 13.38
CA ARG A 23 8.91 -15.27 14.29
C ARG A 23 10.30 -15.56 13.72
N ASP A 24 10.34 -15.96 12.45
CA ASP A 24 11.54 -16.56 11.86
C ASP A 24 12.27 -15.60 10.90
N ARG A 25 11.67 -14.44 10.55
CA ARG A 25 12.22 -13.48 9.55
C ARG A 25 12.07 -12.00 9.93
N PHE A 26 12.04 -11.69 11.24
CA PHE A 26 11.91 -10.32 11.74
C PHE A 26 13.15 -9.45 11.49
N ASP A 27 14.27 -10.07 11.14
CA ASP A 27 15.51 -9.39 10.73
C ASP A 27 15.33 -8.54 9.46
N LEU A 28 14.39 -8.93 8.59
CA LEU A 28 14.13 -8.23 7.33
C LEU A 28 13.36 -6.93 7.56
N ILE A 29 13.86 -5.84 6.97
CA ILE A 29 13.22 -4.53 7.04
C ILE A 29 11.83 -4.54 6.41
N GLU A 30 11.61 -5.38 5.39
CA GLU A 30 10.34 -5.49 4.68
C GLU A 30 9.25 -6.17 5.51
N VAL A 31 9.62 -7.09 6.41
CA VAL A 31 8.69 -7.66 7.38
C VAL A 31 8.24 -6.59 8.38
N LYS A 32 9.18 -5.75 8.85
CA LYS A 32 8.85 -4.62 9.73
C LYS A 32 7.94 -3.59 9.04
N ILE A 33 8.20 -3.29 7.78
CA ILE A 33 7.36 -2.40 6.95
C ILE A 33 5.94 -2.96 6.81
N LEU A 34 5.81 -4.24 6.45
CA LEU A 34 4.51 -4.91 6.33
C LEU A 34 3.75 -4.89 7.66
N LEU A 35 4.42 -5.21 8.77
CA LEU A 35 3.82 -5.18 10.11
C LEU A 35 3.38 -3.78 10.51
N THR A 36 4.18 -2.77 10.20
CA THR A 36 3.81 -1.36 10.46
C THR A 36 2.52 -1.01 9.71
N GLY A 37 2.42 -1.36 8.43
CA GLY A 37 1.21 -1.15 7.64
C GLY A 37 -0.01 -1.90 8.21
N LEU A 38 0.17 -3.15 8.66
CA LEU A 38 -0.91 -3.93 9.28
C LEU A 38 -1.36 -3.36 10.63
N ILE A 39 -0.43 -2.89 11.46
CA ILE A 39 -0.75 -2.23 12.74
C ILE A 39 -1.51 -0.94 12.49
N LEU A 40 -1.08 -0.10 11.55
CA LEU A 40 -1.77 1.13 11.20
C LEU A 40 -3.18 0.86 10.66
N SER A 41 -3.34 -0.16 9.81
CA SER A 41 -4.65 -0.60 9.33
C SER A 41 -5.56 -1.08 10.46
N PHE A 42 -5.01 -1.83 11.42
CA PHE A 42 -5.75 -2.27 12.60
C PHE A 42 -6.19 -1.08 13.48
N LEU A 43 -5.30 -0.12 13.71
CA LEU A 43 -5.63 1.12 14.43
C LEU A 43 -6.72 1.94 13.70
N ALA A 44 -6.66 2.01 12.37
CA ALA A 44 -7.70 2.65 11.56
C ALA A 44 -9.06 1.97 11.72
N CYS A 45 -9.08 0.63 11.75
CA CYS A 45 -10.30 -0.14 11.99
C CYS A 45 -10.86 0.12 13.39
N LEU A 46 -10.01 0.16 14.43
CA LEU A 46 -10.44 0.53 15.78
C LEU A 46 -10.99 1.95 15.85
N HIS A 47 -10.38 2.89 15.14
CA HIS A 47 -10.86 4.27 15.07
C HIS A 47 -12.24 4.36 14.40
N LEU A 48 -12.43 3.65 13.27
CA LEU A 48 -13.74 3.56 12.62
C LEU A 48 -14.79 2.90 13.52
N LEU A 49 -14.42 1.85 14.26
CA LEU A 49 -15.32 1.21 15.23
C LEU A 49 -15.71 2.17 16.36
N TYR A 50 -14.77 2.96 16.87
CA TYR A 50 -15.07 4.01 17.86
C TYR A 50 -16.03 5.07 17.29
N LEU A 51 -15.81 5.50 16.05
CA LEU A 51 -16.69 6.46 15.36
C LEU A 51 -18.08 5.90 15.10
N LEU A 52 -18.23 4.59 14.88
CA LEU A 52 -19.53 3.95 14.74
C LEU A 52 -20.44 4.21 15.94
N PHE A 53 -19.88 4.24 17.15
CA PHE A 53 -20.64 4.49 18.39
C PHE A 53 -20.72 5.98 18.75
N THR A 54 -19.73 6.78 18.38
CA THR A 54 -19.65 8.20 18.80
C THR A 54 -20.28 9.15 17.78
N ASN A 55 -20.01 8.95 16.48
CA ASN A 55 -20.50 9.81 15.40
C ASN A 55 -20.76 8.99 14.11
N PRO A 56 -21.97 8.40 13.97
CA PRO A 56 -22.32 7.55 12.84
C PRO A 56 -22.23 8.26 11.47
N GLY A 57 -22.44 9.57 11.43
CA GLY A 57 -22.33 10.38 10.21
C GLY A 57 -20.90 10.39 9.69
N LEU A 58 -19.94 10.72 10.56
CA LEU A 58 -18.52 10.72 10.21
C LEU A 58 -18.01 9.31 9.88
N TYR A 59 -18.47 8.29 10.60
CA TYR A 59 -18.17 6.89 10.28
C TYR A 59 -18.58 6.54 8.84
N ARG A 60 -19.79 6.90 8.42
CA ARG A 60 -20.30 6.58 7.06
C ARG A 60 -19.43 7.22 5.98
N VAL A 61 -19.01 8.47 6.19
CA VAL A 61 -18.14 9.19 5.25
C VAL A 61 -16.77 8.54 5.20
N LEU A 62 -16.08 8.39 6.34
CA LEU A 62 -14.71 7.88 6.37
C LEU A 62 -14.59 6.42 5.92
N SER A 63 -15.57 5.58 6.28
CA SER A 63 -15.62 4.18 5.83
C SER A 63 -15.91 4.07 4.32
N SER A 64 -16.83 4.87 3.79
CA SER A 64 -17.10 4.89 2.35
C SER A 64 -15.91 5.45 1.56
N THR A 65 -15.28 6.53 2.04
CA THR A 65 -14.00 7.05 1.52
C THR A 65 -12.93 5.96 1.46
N ALA A 66 -12.73 5.18 2.53
CA ALA A 66 -11.73 4.11 2.52
C ALA A 66 -12.02 3.06 1.44
N ILE A 67 -13.29 2.68 1.26
CA ILE A 67 -13.70 1.71 0.23
C ILE A 67 -13.46 2.26 -1.17
N VAL A 68 -13.92 3.48 -1.46
CA VAL A 68 -13.76 4.07 -2.81
C VAL A 68 -12.30 4.41 -3.10
N HIS A 69 -11.50 4.75 -2.08
CA HIS A 69 -10.08 4.99 -2.22
C HIS A 69 -9.35 3.70 -2.61
N ILE A 70 -9.69 2.56 -1.98
CA ILE A 70 -9.12 1.25 -2.37
C ILE A 70 -9.56 0.84 -3.78
N MET A 71 -10.81 1.11 -4.17
CA MET A 71 -11.36 0.65 -5.44
C MET A 71 -11.00 1.53 -6.64
N GLY A 72 -11.00 2.85 -6.49
CA GLY A 72 -10.76 3.79 -7.58
C GLY A 72 -9.65 4.81 -7.31
N GLY A 73 -8.87 4.61 -6.26
CA GLY A 73 -7.69 5.41 -5.94
C GLY A 73 -7.98 6.73 -5.25
N ARG A 74 -6.91 7.51 -5.04
CA ARG A 74 -6.94 8.76 -4.27
C ARG A 74 -7.97 9.78 -4.74
N ALA A 75 -8.17 9.92 -6.06
CA ALA A 75 -9.09 10.92 -6.61
C ALA A 75 -10.53 10.69 -6.13
N LEU A 76 -10.99 9.44 -6.08
CA LEU A 76 -12.32 9.12 -5.58
C LEU A 76 -12.41 9.27 -4.05
N GLY A 77 -11.34 8.94 -3.32
CA GLY A 77 -11.30 9.14 -1.87
C GLY A 77 -11.39 10.62 -1.48
N ILE A 78 -10.66 11.49 -2.18
CA ILE A 78 -10.71 12.94 -1.98
C ILE A 78 -12.10 13.47 -2.35
N ALA A 79 -12.63 13.07 -3.51
CA ALA A 79 -13.97 13.49 -3.95
C ALA A 79 -15.06 13.08 -2.96
N ALA A 80 -14.98 11.88 -2.37
CA ALA A 80 -15.94 11.40 -1.38
C ALA A 80 -15.91 12.23 -0.08
N CYS A 81 -14.73 12.64 0.39
CA CYS A 81 -14.62 13.52 1.55
C CYS A 81 -15.13 14.94 1.27
N LEU A 82 -14.74 15.53 0.13
CA LEU A 82 -15.15 16.89 -0.24
C LEU A 82 -16.66 16.98 -0.50
N SER A 83 -17.26 15.95 -1.11
CA SER A 83 -18.72 15.90 -1.35
C SER A 83 -19.54 15.74 -0.06
N ALA A 84 -18.89 15.39 1.04
CA ALA A 84 -19.51 15.25 2.36
C ALA A 84 -19.15 16.41 3.30
N ASP A 85 -18.66 17.54 2.75
CA ASP A 85 -18.28 18.76 3.47
C ASP A 85 -17.24 18.54 4.58
N ILE A 86 -16.39 17.51 4.44
CA ILE A 86 -15.26 17.30 5.35
C ILE A 86 -14.21 18.37 5.07
N SER A 87 -13.72 19.03 6.13
CA SER A 87 -12.72 20.08 5.99
C SER A 87 -11.51 19.61 5.18
N LEU A 88 -10.92 20.51 4.40
CA LEU A 88 -9.78 20.20 3.55
C LEU A 88 -8.62 19.54 4.32
N PHE A 89 -8.30 20.03 5.51
CA PHE A 89 -7.22 19.48 6.33
C PHE A 89 -7.45 18.01 6.72
N TYR A 90 -8.68 17.66 7.14
CA TYR A 90 -9.05 16.28 7.44
C TYR A 90 -9.07 15.41 6.18
N THR A 91 -9.53 15.95 5.05
CA THR A 91 -9.56 15.26 3.76
C THR A 91 -8.16 14.87 3.29
N ILE A 92 -7.21 15.81 3.32
CA ILE A 92 -5.80 15.57 2.95
C ILE A 92 -5.18 14.55 3.91
N SER A 93 -5.31 14.77 5.22
CA SER A 93 -4.69 13.93 6.25
C SER A 93 -5.19 12.48 6.18
N TYR A 94 -6.50 12.27 6.04
CA TYR A 94 -7.08 10.94 6.00
C TYR A 94 -6.76 10.19 4.70
N ASN A 95 -6.86 10.86 3.54
CA ASN A 95 -6.53 10.22 2.26
C ASN A 95 -5.03 9.91 2.15
N PHE A 96 -4.16 10.81 2.63
CA PHE A 96 -2.73 10.54 2.70
C PHE A 96 -2.42 9.35 3.62
N PHE A 97 -3.07 9.28 4.79
CA PHE A 97 -2.94 8.14 5.70
C PHE A 97 -3.35 6.81 5.05
N LEU A 98 -4.47 6.78 4.33
CA LEU A 98 -4.92 5.60 3.59
C LEU A 98 -3.86 5.16 2.56
N GLU A 99 -3.30 6.11 1.80
CA GLU A 99 -2.27 5.82 0.82
C GLU A 99 -1.00 5.24 1.47
N VAL A 100 -0.55 5.82 2.59
CA VAL A 100 0.60 5.30 3.36
C VAL A 100 0.35 3.85 3.78
N VAL A 101 -0.82 3.54 4.33
CA VAL A 101 -1.17 2.18 4.76
C VAL A 101 -1.15 1.20 3.57
N ILE A 102 -1.77 1.59 2.44
CA ILE A 102 -1.83 0.77 1.23
C ILE A 102 -0.41 0.51 0.68
N VAL A 103 0.43 1.54 0.63
CA VAL A 103 1.81 1.44 0.14
C VAL A 103 2.64 0.54 1.04
N LEU A 104 2.60 0.69 2.37
CA LEU A 104 3.38 -0.15 3.30
C LEU A 104 3.01 -1.63 3.18
N ILE A 105 1.71 -1.93 3.14
CA ILE A 105 1.22 -3.32 3.01
C ILE A 105 1.61 -3.90 1.65
N THR A 106 1.37 -3.14 0.57
CA THR A 106 1.62 -3.63 -0.79
C THR A 106 3.11 -3.78 -1.06
N TYR A 107 3.92 -2.80 -0.67
CA TYR A 107 5.38 -2.86 -0.78
C TYR A 107 5.94 -4.05 -0.01
N GLY A 108 5.61 -4.17 1.28
CA GLY A 108 6.12 -5.25 2.12
C GLY A 108 5.72 -6.62 1.57
N THR A 109 4.47 -6.77 1.14
CA THR A 109 3.99 -8.02 0.54
C THR A 109 4.70 -8.32 -0.78
N MET A 110 4.79 -7.35 -1.70
CA MET A 110 5.42 -7.58 -3.01
C MET A 110 6.91 -7.88 -2.90
N VAL A 111 7.65 -7.13 -2.09
CA VAL A 111 9.09 -7.39 -1.94
C VAL A 111 9.35 -8.77 -1.33
N LEU A 112 8.54 -9.20 -0.35
CA LEU A 112 8.64 -10.56 0.21
C LEU A 112 8.28 -11.66 -0.81
N ILE A 113 7.37 -11.38 -1.75
CA ILE A 113 7.06 -12.27 -2.87
C ILE A 113 8.25 -12.31 -3.84
N MET A 114 8.81 -11.16 -4.22
CA MET A 114 9.94 -11.06 -5.14
C MET A 114 11.20 -11.73 -4.60
N ARG A 115 11.45 -11.62 -3.29
CA ARG A 115 12.53 -12.34 -2.59
C ARG A 115 12.27 -13.85 -2.41
N ASN A 116 11.19 -14.39 -3.00
CA ASN A 116 10.76 -15.80 -2.88
C ASN A 116 10.51 -16.27 -1.44
N ILE A 117 10.28 -15.36 -0.49
CA ILE A 117 9.99 -15.68 0.91
C ILE A 117 8.53 -16.10 1.04
N ILE A 118 7.64 -15.43 0.31
CA ILE A 118 6.25 -15.83 0.15
C ILE A 118 6.13 -16.43 -1.25
N GLN A 119 6.03 -17.77 -1.36
CA GLN A 119 5.83 -18.45 -2.64
C GLN A 119 4.35 -18.80 -2.87
N PRO A 120 3.53 -17.94 -3.50
CA PRO A 120 2.32 -18.40 -4.15
C PRO A 120 2.75 -19.10 -5.45
N LYS A 121 2.47 -20.41 -5.57
CA LYS A 121 2.80 -21.23 -6.75
C LYS A 121 2.33 -20.62 -8.09
N LEU A 122 1.37 -19.69 -8.06
CA LEU A 122 0.79 -19.02 -9.23
C LEU A 122 1.69 -17.93 -9.86
N PHE A 123 2.58 -17.28 -9.11
CA PHE A 123 3.26 -16.05 -9.56
C PHE A 123 4.73 -16.22 -9.95
N ARG A 124 5.25 -17.46 -9.95
CA ARG A 124 6.68 -17.74 -10.23
C ARG A 124 7.16 -17.22 -11.59
N SER A 125 6.33 -17.35 -12.63
CA SER A 125 6.67 -16.89 -13.98
C SER A 125 6.62 -15.36 -14.10
N ALA A 126 5.59 -14.74 -13.52
CA ALA A 126 5.41 -13.29 -13.53
C ALA A 126 6.52 -12.56 -12.76
N VAL A 127 6.92 -13.09 -11.58
CA VAL A 127 8.02 -12.52 -10.79
C VAL A 127 9.34 -12.61 -11.56
N ARG A 128 9.64 -13.75 -12.19
CA ARG A 128 10.87 -13.93 -12.97
C ARG A 128 10.92 -13.03 -14.20
N GLN A 129 9.79 -12.84 -14.89
CA GLN A 129 9.70 -11.91 -16.02
C GLN A 129 9.83 -10.45 -15.58
N ALA A 130 9.23 -10.06 -14.45
CA ALA A 130 9.37 -8.72 -13.89
C ALA A 130 10.82 -8.43 -13.47
N GLU A 131 11.52 -9.40 -12.90
CA GLU A 131 12.93 -9.27 -12.50
C GLU A 131 13.85 -9.14 -13.73
N LEU A 132 13.63 -9.92 -14.78
CA LEU A 132 14.38 -9.83 -16.05
C LEU A 132 14.12 -8.50 -16.77
N ALA A 133 12.86 -8.09 -16.90
CA ALA A 133 12.50 -6.81 -17.51
C ALA A 133 13.07 -5.61 -16.73
N ALA A 134 13.10 -5.71 -15.39
CA ALA A 134 13.71 -4.69 -14.54
C ALA A 134 15.25 -4.66 -14.68
N GLN A 135 15.91 -5.79 -14.91
CA GLN A 135 17.35 -5.81 -15.20
C GLN A 135 17.67 -5.21 -16.57
N ASP A 136 16.90 -5.53 -17.61
CA ASP A 136 17.12 -5.02 -18.97
C ASP A 136 16.90 -3.50 -19.06
N GLN A 137 15.95 -2.95 -18.30
CA GLN A 137 15.65 -1.52 -18.29
C GLN A 137 16.39 -0.73 -17.20
N LYS A 138 17.25 -1.38 -16.39
CA LYS A 138 17.95 -0.78 -15.25
C LYS A 138 18.75 0.47 -15.65
N THR A 139 19.37 0.45 -16.83
CA THR A 139 20.23 1.54 -17.32
C THR A 139 19.42 2.76 -17.79
N ASN A 140 18.27 2.56 -18.44
CA ASN A 140 17.40 3.64 -18.91
C ASN A 140 16.61 4.29 -17.77
N ILE A 141 16.12 3.49 -16.81
CA ILE A 141 15.32 4.02 -15.69
C ILE A 141 16.20 4.75 -14.66
N LYS A 142 17.46 4.30 -14.46
CA LYS A 142 18.41 4.98 -13.57
C LYS A 142 18.74 6.42 -14.03
N LYS A 143 18.61 6.72 -15.32
CA LYS A 143 18.84 8.06 -15.89
C LYS A 143 17.86 9.12 -15.32
N TYR A 144 16.63 8.73 -15.01
CA TYR A 144 15.61 9.60 -14.43
C TYR A 144 15.56 9.52 -12.90
N GLY A 145 16.08 8.44 -12.32
CA GLY A 145 16.47 8.36 -10.92
C GLY A 145 15.36 8.80 -9.94
N THR A 146 15.73 9.67 -9.00
CA THR A 146 14.84 10.12 -7.92
C THR A 146 13.79 11.12 -8.42
N ILE A 147 14.16 12.00 -9.35
CA ILE A 147 13.29 13.06 -9.89
C ILE A 147 12.18 12.45 -10.76
N GLY A 148 12.52 11.48 -11.62
CA GLY A 148 11.53 10.77 -12.43
C GLY A 148 10.56 9.95 -11.57
N LEU A 149 11.06 9.32 -10.50
CA LEU A 149 10.20 8.59 -9.56
C LEU A 149 9.25 9.54 -8.81
N PHE A 150 9.75 10.69 -8.35
CA PHE A 150 8.91 11.72 -7.73
C PHE A 150 7.81 12.20 -8.68
N LEU A 151 8.17 12.59 -9.91
CA LEU A 151 7.20 13.08 -10.91
C LEU A 151 6.18 12.01 -11.29
N PHE A 152 6.59 10.74 -11.40
CA PHE A 152 5.70 9.63 -11.68
C PHE A 152 4.63 9.44 -10.59
N VAL A 153 5.01 9.59 -9.32
CA VAL A 153 4.09 9.46 -8.17
C VAL A 153 3.23 10.72 -7.98
N MET A 154 3.82 11.88 -8.26
CA MET A 154 3.14 13.17 -8.22
C MET A 154 2.00 13.21 -9.23
N LEU A 155 2.17 12.66 -10.44
CA LEU A 155 1.10 12.62 -11.43
C LEU A 155 0.00 11.60 -11.01
N PRO A 156 -1.28 12.02 -10.89
CA PRO A 156 -2.37 11.16 -10.44
C PRO A 156 -2.82 10.17 -11.51
N PHE A 157 -2.07 9.08 -11.66
CA PHE A 157 -2.50 7.91 -12.41
C PHE A 157 -3.44 7.04 -11.55
N PHE A 158 -4.51 6.51 -12.16
CA PHE A 158 -5.47 5.63 -11.49
C PHE A 158 -4.76 4.41 -10.86
N MET A 159 -5.03 4.16 -9.57
CA MET A 159 -4.57 3.02 -8.75
C MET A 159 -3.06 2.73 -8.66
N THR A 160 -2.18 3.48 -9.33
CA THR A 160 -0.81 3.01 -9.57
C THR A 160 0.31 3.95 -9.11
N GLY A 161 0.08 5.25 -8.87
CA GLY A 161 1.17 6.20 -8.62
C GLY A 161 2.11 5.80 -7.46
N PRO A 162 1.67 5.88 -6.19
CA PRO A 162 2.55 5.63 -5.04
C PRO A 162 2.93 4.15 -4.88
N VAL A 163 1.99 3.25 -5.11
CA VAL A 163 2.20 1.80 -4.99
C VAL A 163 3.21 1.30 -6.02
N ILE A 164 3.01 1.57 -7.32
CA ILE A 164 3.94 1.16 -8.37
C ILE A 164 5.25 1.92 -8.24
N GLY A 165 5.22 3.21 -7.89
CA GLY A 165 6.41 3.99 -7.60
C GLY A 165 7.28 3.33 -6.51
N SER A 166 6.68 2.87 -5.42
CA SER A 166 7.41 2.17 -4.36
C SER A 166 8.06 0.86 -4.84
N ILE A 167 7.43 0.12 -5.76
CA ILE A 167 7.99 -1.11 -6.34
C ILE A 167 9.13 -0.78 -7.31
N ILE A 168 8.97 0.26 -8.14
CA ILE A 168 10.02 0.75 -9.04
C ILE A 168 11.25 1.19 -8.22
N GLY A 169 11.06 1.96 -7.15
CA GLY A 169 12.16 2.37 -6.29
C GLY A 169 12.91 1.18 -5.67
N TYR A 170 12.21 0.11 -5.31
CA TYR A 170 12.85 -1.14 -4.89
C TYR A 170 13.65 -1.80 -6.02
N LEU A 171 13.08 -1.92 -7.22
CA LEU A 171 13.76 -2.47 -8.40
C LEU A 171 15.03 -1.67 -8.77
N LEU A 172 15.00 -0.36 -8.57
CA LEU A 172 16.15 0.54 -8.74
C LEU A 172 17.19 0.44 -7.61
N ASN A 173 17.00 -0.47 -6.65
CA ASN A 173 17.87 -0.66 -5.49
C ASN A 173 17.97 0.57 -4.57
N TYR A 174 16.90 1.37 -4.46
CA TYR A 174 16.86 2.41 -3.43
C TYR A 174 16.70 1.79 -2.06
N LYS A 175 17.37 2.41 -1.06
CA LYS A 175 17.09 2.14 0.35
C LYS A 175 15.60 2.42 0.60
N ALA A 176 14.93 1.53 1.34
CA ALA A 176 13.50 1.62 1.60
C ALA A 176 13.08 3.01 2.14
N ILE A 177 13.90 3.60 3.02
CA ILE A 177 13.68 4.95 3.56
C ILE A 177 13.62 6.01 2.45
N ASN A 178 14.61 6.05 1.56
CA ASN A 178 14.66 7.03 0.48
C ASN A 178 13.49 6.84 -0.48
N ASN A 179 13.17 5.58 -0.79
CA ASN A 179 12.03 5.25 -1.63
C ASN A 179 10.72 5.81 -1.05
N PHE A 180 10.46 5.56 0.23
CA PHE A 180 9.27 6.08 0.90
C PHE A 180 9.26 7.60 1.00
N LEU A 181 10.39 8.25 1.27
CA LEU A 181 10.46 9.71 1.29
C LEU A 181 10.05 10.31 -0.06
N ILE A 182 10.53 9.73 -1.17
CA ILE A 182 10.20 10.18 -2.52
C ILE A 182 8.71 9.94 -2.83
N VAL A 183 8.23 8.72 -2.54
CA VAL A 183 6.84 8.32 -2.83
C VAL A 183 5.85 9.14 -2.00
N PHE A 184 6.11 9.30 -0.70
CA PHE A 184 5.22 10.03 0.19
C PHE A 184 5.25 11.54 -0.04
N SER A 185 6.41 12.13 -0.34
CA SER A 185 6.47 13.55 -0.74
C SER A 185 5.74 13.82 -2.05
N GLY A 186 5.89 12.93 -3.05
CA GLY A 186 5.15 13.03 -4.32
C GLY A 186 3.64 12.86 -4.12
N THR A 187 3.23 11.95 -3.22
CA THR A 187 1.82 11.76 -2.87
C THR A 187 1.25 13.00 -2.21
N LEU A 188 1.92 13.55 -1.19
CA LEU A 188 1.46 14.73 -0.48
C LEU A 188 1.37 15.96 -1.40
N SER A 189 2.29 16.08 -2.34
CA SER A 189 2.28 17.18 -3.33
C SER A 189 1.13 17.09 -4.34
N SER A 190 0.52 15.92 -4.49
CA SER A 190 -0.57 15.72 -5.44
C SER A 190 -1.96 15.80 -4.83
N ILE A 191 -2.08 15.66 -3.51
CA ILE A 191 -3.35 15.74 -2.79
C ILE A 191 -3.61 17.22 -2.45
#